data_AF-A0A7Y7N930-F1
#
_entry.id   AF-A0A7Y7N930-F1
#
_cell.length_a   1.000
_cell.length_b   1.000
_cell.length_c   1.000
_cell.angle_alpha   90.00
_cell.angle_beta   90.00
_cell.angle_gamma   90.00
#
_symmetry.space_group_name_H-M   'P 1'
#
loop_
_entity.id
_entity.type
_entity.pdbx_description
1 polymer ?
#
loop_
_entity_poly.entity_id
_entity_poly.type
_entity_poly.pdbx_seq_one_letter_code
_entity_poly.pdbx_strand_id
1 'polypeptide(L)'
;MYRIVKLMSILFCCLLCAACVSDVSVRSEFEKSVKQYNSKLRWREIESAGLLFMETDQLDAFMASAAALRKRDITITDYRVLAEHVLTVKETGDATGSAVVEFDYYIMPSNRVKTLTYKQDWVYHEIGKRDYFKQMAWKLKSGLPAFE
;
A
#
# COMPACT_ATOMS: atom_id res chain seq x y z
N MET A 1 -20.99 10.57 45.62
CA MET A 1 -21.12 11.18 44.27
C MET A 1 -19.78 11.58 43.64
N TYR A 2 -18.94 12.41 44.28
CA TYR A 2 -17.71 12.95 43.66
C TYR A 2 -16.70 11.91 43.12
N ARG A 3 -16.56 10.74 43.79
CA ARG A 3 -15.66 9.66 43.34
C ARG A 3 -16.15 8.95 42.07
N ILE A 4 -17.45 8.79 41.90
CA ILE A 4 -18.07 8.14 40.73
C ILE A 4 -17.96 9.06 39.50
N VAL A 5 -18.13 10.37 39.70
CA VAL A 5 -17.95 11.38 38.64
C VAL A 5 -16.50 11.45 38.15
N LYS A 6 -15.51 11.37 39.06
CA LYS A 6 -14.08 11.28 38.68
C LYS A 6 -13.74 10.00 37.91
N LEU A 7 -14.28 8.85 38.33
CA LEU A 7 -14.08 7.58 37.62
C LEU A 7 -14.70 7.57 36.22
N MET A 8 -15.92 8.10 36.07
CA MET A 8 -16.57 8.27 34.77
C MET A 8 -15.80 9.22 33.85
N SER A 9 -15.26 10.33 34.40
CA SER A 9 -14.46 11.28 33.62
C SER A 9 -13.15 10.68 33.12
N ILE A 10 -12.48 9.83 33.91
CA ILE A 10 -11.25 9.13 33.49
C ILE A 10 -11.59 8.10 32.41
N LEU A 11 -12.67 7.33 32.60
CA LEU A 11 -13.10 6.33 31.62
C LEU A 11 -13.46 6.96 30.26
N PHE A 12 -14.16 8.10 30.28
CA PHE A 12 -14.50 8.85 29.08
C PHE A 12 -13.26 9.40 28.38
N CYS A 13 -12.26 9.88 29.14
CA CYS A 13 -10.98 10.31 28.58
C CYS A 13 -10.22 9.16 27.90
N CYS A 14 -10.20 7.97 28.52
CA CYS A 14 -9.57 6.79 27.92
C CYS A 14 -10.27 6.33 26.62
N LEU A 15 -11.59 6.40 26.56
CA LEU A 15 -12.38 6.06 25.36
C LEU A 15 -12.08 6.99 24.19
N LEU A 16 -11.94 8.29 24.44
CA LEU A 16 -11.57 9.27 23.41
C LEU A 16 -10.16 9.02 22.85
N CYS A 17 -9.20 8.62 23.70
CA CYS A 17 -7.85 8.29 23.25
C CYS A 17 -7.79 7.01 22.41
N ALA A 18 -8.68 6.04 22.64
CA ALA A 18 -8.68 4.77 21.91
C ALA A 18 -9.08 4.94 20.43
N ALA A 19 -9.97 5.88 20.11
CA ALA A 19 -10.43 6.13 18.73
C ALA A 19 -9.31 6.69 17.82
N CYS A 20 -8.36 7.45 18.38
CA CYS A 20 -7.25 8.00 17.59
C CYS A 20 -6.18 6.96 17.23
N VAL A 21 -6.09 5.85 17.97
CA VAL A 21 -5.03 4.85 17.77
C VAL A 21 -5.25 4.02 16.49
N SER A 22 -6.49 3.72 16.13
CA SER A 22 -6.82 2.89 14.97
C SER A 22 -6.51 3.55 13.62
N ASP A 23 -6.74 4.86 13.50
CA ASP A 23 -6.42 5.59 12.25
C ASP A 23 -4.91 5.70 12.01
N VAL A 24 -4.14 5.91 13.09
CA VAL A 24 -2.68 6.00 13.01
C VAL A 24 -2.06 4.67 12.57
N SER A 25 -2.61 3.53 13.03
CA SER A 25 -2.11 2.22 12.61
C SER A 25 -2.37 1.91 11.13
N VAL A 26 -3.59 2.17 10.64
CA VAL A 26 -3.96 1.91 9.23
C VAL A 26 -3.12 2.76 8.27
N ARG A 27 -2.92 4.04 8.61
CA ARG A 27 -2.04 4.93 7.84
C ARG A 27 -0.58 4.48 7.89
N SER A 28 -0.06 4.12 9.07
CA SER A 28 1.31 3.62 9.18
C SER A 28 1.53 2.34 8.37
N GLU A 29 0.55 1.44 8.35
CA GLU A 29 0.56 0.24 7.51
C GLU A 29 0.53 0.60 6.02
N PHE A 30 -0.26 1.60 5.62
CA PHE A 30 -0.32 2.08 4.24
C PHE A 30 1.06 2.54 3.74
N GLU A 31 1.71 3.43 4.49
CA GLU A 31 3.04 3.95 4.16
C GLU A 31 4.08 2.82 4.04
N LYS A 32 3.99 1.80 4.91
CA LYS A 32 4.85 0.61 4.83
C LYS A 32 4.57 -0.22 3.58
N SER A 33 3.31 -0.47 3.25
CA SER A 33 2.91 -1.25 2.09
C SER A 33 3.34 -0.57 0.78
N VAL A 34 3.14 0.74 0.66
CA VAL A 34 3.62 1.54 -0.49
C VAL A 34 5.14 1.40 -0.63
N LYS A 35 5.91 1.63 0.43
CA LYS A 35 7.38 1.51 0.39
C LYS A 35 7.84 0.10 0.04
N GLN A 36 7.23 -0.93 0.63
CA GLN A 36 7.61 -2.32 0.37
C GLN A 36 7.34 -2.72 -1.07
N TYR A 37 6.17 -2.37 -1.62
CA TYR A 37 5.83 -2.64 -3.01
C TYR A 37 6.83 -1.99 -3.97
N ASN A 38 7.08 -0.68 -3.80
CA ASN A 38 7.99 0.07 -4.68
C ASN A 38 9.44 -0.42 -4.54
N SER A 39 9.87 -0.80 -3.33
CA SER A 39 11.16 -1.43 -3.10
C SER A 39 11.31 -2.75 -3.86
N LYS A 40 10.26 -3.59 -3.89
CA LYS A 40 10.28 -4.84 -4.66
C LYS A 40 10.39 -4.61 -6.16
N LEU A 41 9.69 -3.60 -6.70
CA LEU A 41 9.85 -3.21 -8.09
C LEU A 41 11.30 -2.79 -8.39
N ARG A 42 11.90 -1.97 -7.52
CA ARG A 42 13.30 -1.55 -7.63
C ARG A 42 14.27 -2.73 -7.68
N TRP A 43 14.07 -3.72 -6.82
CA TRP A 43 14.92 -4.91 -6.74
C TRP A 43 14.59 -5.99 -7.79
N ARG A 44 13.78 -5.66 -8.81
CA ARG A 44 13.34 -6.58 -9.86
C ARG A 44 12.55 -7.80 -9.33
N GLU A 45 12.01 -7.69 -8.12
CA GLU A 45 11.15 -8.71 -7.50
C GLU A 45 9.68 -8.50 -7.88
N ILE A 46 9.40 -8.22 -9.15
CA ILE A 46 8.07 -7.79 -9.62
C ILE A 46 7.02 -8.87 -9.34
N GLU A 47 7.32 -10.14 -9.62
CA GLU A 47 6.42 -11.27 -9.35
C GLU A 47 6.10 -11.41 -7.85
N SER A 48 7.10 -11.24 -6.99
CA SER A 48 6.91 -11.24 -5.53
C SER A 48 6.01 -10.09 -5.07
N ALA A 49 6.17 -8.90 -5.67
CA ALA A 49 5.28 -7.77 -5.40
C ALA A 49 3.82 -8.11 -5.79
N GLY A 50 3.63 -8.77 -6.92
CA GLY A 50 2.33 -9.28 -7.38
C GLY A 50 1.67 -10.20 -6.36
N LEU A 51 2.38 -11.25 -5.94
CA LEU A 51 1.86 -12.24 -4.99
C LEU A 51 1.48 -11.65 -3.63
N LEU A 52 2.18 -10.61 -3.18
CA LEU A 52 1.94 -10.00 -1.87
C LEU A 52 0.82 -8.98 -1.91
N PHE A 53 0.85 -8.09 -2.90
CA PHE A 53 0.03 -6.87 -2.88
C PHE A 53 -1.16 -6.91 -3.84
N MET A 54 -1.19 -7.81 -4.82
CA MET A 54 -2.36 -7.91 -5.71
C MET A 54 -3.45 -8.78 -5.09
N GLU A 55 -4.67 -8.54 -5.55
CA GLU A 55 -5.80 -9.44 -5.38
C GLU A 55 -5.71 -10.61 -6.39
N THR A 56 -6.32 -11.74 -6.04
CA THR A 56 -6.21 -12.98 -6.85
C THR A 56 -6.82 -12.85 -8.24
N ASP A 57 -7.86 -12.03 -8.39
CA ASP A 57 -8.53 -11.73 -9.66
C ASP A 57 -7.66 -10.89 -10.62
N GLN A 58 -6.75 -10.08 -10.09
CA GLN A 58 -5.85 -9.21 -10.86
C GLN A 58 -4.45 -9.80 -11.04
N LEU A 59 -4.14 -10.89 -10.33
CA LEU A 59 -2.80 -11.47 -10.27
C LEU A 59 -2.32 -11.95 -11.65
N ASP A 60 -3.16 -12.63 -12.43
CA ASP A 60 -2.77 -13.16 -13.74
C ASP A 60 -2.39 -12.05 -14.73
N ALA A 61 -3.20 -10.98 -14.78
CA ALA A 61 -2.93 -9.81 -15.62
C ALA A 61 -1.64 -9.08 -15.17
N PHE A 62 -1.42 -9.01 -13.87
CA PHE A 62 -0.19 -8.47 -13.30
C PHE A 62 1.03 -9.32 -13.70
N MET A 63 0.96 -10.64 -13.60
CA MET A 63 2.05 -11.55 -13.96
C MET A 63 2.39 -11.49 -15.44
N ALA A 64 1.38 -11.40 -16.32
CA ALA A 64 1.59 -11.18 -17.75
C ALA A 64 2.36 -9.86 -18.01
N SER A 65 1.99 -8.80 -17.30
CA SER A 65 2.66 -7.50 -17.39
C SER A 65 4.09 -7.56 -16.84
N ALA A 66 4.32 -8.26 -15.72
CA ALA A 66 5.65 -8.48 -15.14
C ALA A 66 6.59 -9.20 -16.11
N ALA A 67 6.09 -10.25 -16.77
CA ALA A 67 6.84 -10.97 -17.79
C ALA A 67 7.20 -10.08 -18.99
N ALA A 68 6.29 -9.18 -19.40
CA ALA A 68 6.55 -8.23 -20.47
C ALA A 68 7.64 -7.20 -20.08
N LEU A 69 7.61 -6.67 -18.85
CA LEU A 69 8.66 -5.77 -18.36
C LEU A 69 10.02 -6.47 -18.29
N ARG A 70 10.05 -7.73 -17.85
CA ARG A 70 11.29 -8.53 -17.79
C ARG A 70 11.93 -8.70 -19.16
N LYS A 71 11.13 -8.93 -20.21
CA LYS A 71 11.62 -9.04 -21.60
C LYS A 71 12.22 -7.74 -22.13
N ARG A 72 11.78 -6.59 -21.61
CA ARG A 72 12.30 -5.27 -21.97
C ARG A 72 13.58 -4.90 -21.21
N ASP A 73 14.04 -5.71 -20.26
CA ASP A 73 15.21 -5.44 -19.40
C ASP A 73 15.18 -4.04 -18.76
N ILE A 74 14.03 -3.70 -18.18
CA ILE A 74 13.82 -2.45 -17.46
C ILE A 74 14.50 -2.55 -16.10
N THR A 75 15.23 -1.49 -15.74
CA THR A 75 15.85 -1.35 -14.42
C THR A 75 15.39 -0.07 -13.77
N ILE A 76 14.78 -0.17 -12.60
CA ILE A 76 14.46 0.98 -11.77
C ILE A 76 15.68 1.26 -10.89
N THR A 77 16.26 2.45 -11.04
CA THR A 77 17.43 2.87 -10.26
C THR A 77 17.03 3.44 -8.92
N ASP A 78 15.94 4.19 -8.88
CA ASP A 78 15.41 4.80 -7.67
C ASP A 78 13.90 5.05 -7.74
N TYR A 79 13.28 5.31 -6.58
CA TYR A 79 11.89 5.73 -6.51
C TYR A 79 11.69 6.80 -5.44
N ARG A 80 10.75 7.71 -5.68
CA ARG A 80 10.36 8.78 -4.75
C ARG A 80 8.86 8.78 -4.58
N VAL A 81 8.38 8.67 -3.34
CA VAL A 81 6.95 8.85 -3.05
C VAL A 81 6.67 10.34 -2.93
N LEU A 82 5.90 10.89 -3.86
CA LEU A 82 5.60 12.32 -3.95
C LEU A 82 4.41 12.72 -3.09
N ALA A 83 3.39 11.85 -3.02
CA ALA A 83 2.18 12.09 -2.26
C ALA A 83 1.54 10.77 -1.83
N GLU A 84 0.92 10.78 -0.65
CA GLU A 84 0.17 9.65 -0.07
C GLU A 84 -1.11 10.19 0.57
N HIS A 85 -2.24 9.57 0.26
CA HIS A 85 -3.54 9.95 0.80
C HIS A 85 -4.34 8.70 1.19
N VAL A 86 -4.76 8.61 2.45
CA VAL A 86 -5.76 7.65 2.91
C VAL A 86 -7.11 8.38 2.91
N LEU A 87 -8.01 7.96 2.01
CA LEU A 87 -9.21 8.74 1.66
C LEU A 87 -10.44 8.39 2.50
N THR A 88 -10.61 7.12 2.87
CA THR A 88 -11.83 6.66 3.56
C THR A 88 -11.47 5.55 4.53
N VAL A 89 -11.98 5.62 5.76
CA VAL A 89 -12.09 4.47 6.67
C VAL A 89 -13.60 4.24 6.87
N LYS A 90 -14.12 3.12 6.37
CA LYS A 90 -15.53 2.76 6.51
C LYS A 90 -15.78 2.20 7.91
N GLU A 91 -17.05 2.25 8.36
CA GLU A 91 -17.47 1.62 9.63
C GLU A 91 -17.17 0.11 9.68
N THR A 92 -17.00 -0.53 8.52
CA THR A 92 -16.62 -1.95 8.38
C THR A 92 -15.15 -2.24 8.67
N GLY A 93 -14.31 -1.21 8.82
CA GLY A 93 -12.85 -1.30 8.95
C GLY A 93 -12.11 -1.28 7.61
N ASP A 94 -12.82 -1.22 6.48
CA ASP A 94 -12.20 -1.11 5.16
C ASP A 94 -11.68 0.30 4.92
N ALA A 95 -10.58 0.43 4.18
CA ALA A 95 -10.05 1.73 3.79
C ALA A 95 -9.62 1.80 2.32
N THR A 96 -9.50 3.02 1.80
CA THR A 96 -8.95 3.27 0.45
C THR A 96 -7.81 4.26 0.55
N GLY A 97 -6.75 4.02 -0.22
CA GLY A 97 -5.57 4.86 -0.25
C GLY A 97 -5.12 5.13 -1.67
N SER A 98 -4.37 6.21 -1.86
CA SER A 98 -3.70 6.52 -3.11
C SER A 98 -2.28 7.00 -2.84
N ALA A 99 -1.35 6.66 -3.72
CA ALA A 99 0.02 7.14 -3.68
C ALA A 99 0.48 7.59 -5.08
N VAL A 100 1.26 8.66 -5.14
CA VAL A 100 1.92 9.12 -6.36
C VAL A 100 3.41 8.85 -6.20
N VAL A 101 3.95 8.00 -7.06
CA VAL A 101 5.34 7.55 -6.98
C VAL A 101 6.04 7.90 -8.28
N GLU A 102 7.22 8.46 -8.17
CA GLU A 102 8.10 8.71 -9.29
C GLU A 102 9.18 7.63 -9.34
N PHE A 103 9.44 7.07 -10.52
CA PHE A 103 10.53 6.13 -10.74
C PHE A 103 11.55 6.71 -11.69
N ASP A 104 12.82 6.59 -11.31
CA ASP A 104 13.94 6.75 -12.22
C ASP A 104 14.34 5.37 -12.73
N TYR A 105 14.44 5.22 -14.05
CA TYR A 105 14.69 3.92 -14.69
C TYR A 105 15.50 4.05 -15.99
N TYR A 106 16.06 2.95 -16.44
CA TYR A 106 16.64 2.80 -17.77
C TYR A 106 16.21 1.48 -18.40
N ILE A 107 16.36 1.40 -19.73
CA ILE A 107 16.03 0.21 -20.53
C ILE A 107 17.25 -0.13 -21.39
N MET A 108 17.81 -1.32 -21.22
CA MET A 108 18.97 -1.72 -22.03
C MET A 108 18.59 -1.84 -23.51
N PRO A 109 19.51 -1.49 -24.44
CA PRO A 109 20.90 -1.06 -24.20
C PRO A 109 21.08 0.46 -23.98
N SER A 110 20.00 1.23 -23.79
CA SER A 110 20.09 2.67 -23.57
C SER A 110 20.71 3.00 -22.21
N ASN A 111 21.67 3.93 -22.20
CA ASN A 111 22.27 4.48 -20.98
C ASN A 111 21.51 5.71 -20.44
N ARG A 112 20.38 6.07 -21.05
CA ARG A 112 19.59 7.24 -20.64
C ARG A 112 18.65 6.86 -19.50
N VAL A 113 18.81 7.52 -18.37
CA VAL A 113 17.82 7.48 -17.28
C VAL A 113 16.62 8.32 -17.69
N LYS A 114 15.43 7.73 -17.55
CA LYS A 114 14.12 8.35 -17.72
C LYS A 114 13.41 8.38 -16.38
N THR A 115 12.45 9.30 -16.27
CA THR A 115 11.61 9.43 -15.08
C THR A 115 10.16 9.21 -15.49
N LEU A 116 9.40 8.46 -14.69
CA LEU A 116 7.95 8.30 -14.88
C LEU A 116 7.20 8.54 -13.57
N THR A 117 6.02 9.14 -13.67
CA THR A 117 5.11 9.28 -12.53
C THR A 117 4.02 8.21 -12.60
N TYR A 118 3.85 7.48 -11.51
CA TYR A 118 2.92 6.38 -11.35
C TYR A 118 1.92 6.69 -10.25
N LYS A 119 0.63 6.60 -10.57
CA LYS A 119 -0.46 6.73 -9.61
C LYS A 119 -0.91 5.34 -9.18
N GLN A 120 -0.95 5.13 -7.87
CA GLN A 120 -1.31 3.89 -7.22
C GLN A 120 -2.61 4.07 -6.47
N ASP A 121 -3.52 3.11 -6.64
CA ASP A 121 -4.78 2.98 -5.94
C ASP A 121 -4.73 1.72 -5.10
N TRP A 122 -5.11 1.86 -3.84
CA TRP A 122 -4.98 0.83 -2.82
C TRP A 122 -6.30 0.66 -2.07
N VAL A 123 -6.56 -0.59 -1.67
CA VAL A 123 -7.70 -0.96 -0.82
C VAL A 123 -7.19 -1.70 0.41
N TYR A 124 -7.73 -1.38 1.57
CA TYR A 124 -7.51 -2.08 2.83
C TYR A 124 -8.78 -2.85 3.15
N HIS A 125 -8.69 -4.17 3.23
CA HIS A 125 -9.83 -5.03 3.48
C HIS A 125 -9.39 -6.38 4.07
N GLU A 126 -10.37 -7.15 4.53
CA GLU A 126 -10.17 -8.47 5.12
C GLU A 126 -9.69 -9.48 4.05
N ILE A 127 -8.47 -9.96 4.20
CA ILE A 127 -7.84 -10.94 3.28
C ILE A 127 -7.95 -12.38 3.79
N GLY A 128 -8.51 -12.59 4.99
CA GLY A 128 -8.71 -13.90 5.57
C GLY A 128 -9.01 -13.87 7.06
N LYS A 129 -9.34 -15.04 7.61
CA LYS A 129 -9.52 -15.25 9.05
C LYS A 129 -8.48 -16.23 9.54
N ARG A 130 -7.73 -15.86 10.59
CA ARG A 130 -6.86 -16.78 11.31
C ARG A 130 -7.30 -16.79 12.77
N ASP A 131 -7.71 -17.95 13.27
CA ASP A 131 -8.00 -18.21 14.69
C ASP A 131 -8.76 -17.05 15.39
N TYR A 132 -9.94 -16.71 14.86
CA TYR A 132 -10.87 -15.68 15.36
C TYR A 132 -10.47 -14.21 15.14
N PHE A 133 -9.31 -13.91 14.56
CA PHE A 133 -8.94 -12.54 14.17
C PHE A 133 -9.06 -12.33 12.66
N LYS A 134 -9.67 -11.21 12.29
CA LYS A 134 -9.71 -10.72 10.91
C LYS A 134 -8.31 -10.23 10.53
N GLN A 135 -7.74 -10.76 9.45
CA GLN A 135 -6.50 -10.26 8.91
C GLN A 135 -6.82 -9.22 7.85
N MET A 136 -6.55 -7.95 8.16
CA MET A 136 -6.66 -6.84 7.21
C MET A 136 -5.32 -6.62 6.53
N ALA A 137 -5.32 -6.23 5.25
CA ALA A 137 -4.10 -5.84 4.56
C ALA A 137 -4.38 -4.84 3.44
N TRP A 138 -3.37 -4.05 3.12
CA TRP A 138 -3.35 -3.16 1.96
C TRP A 138 -3.04 -3.95 0.69
N LYS A 139 -3.89 -3.76 -0.30
CA LYS A 139 -3.86 -4.41 -1.60
C LYS A 139 -3.89 -3.37 -2.71
N LEU A 140 -3.01 -3.53 -3.68
CA LEU A 140 -2.88 -2.65 -4.84
C LEU A 140 -3.95 -3.03 -5.87
N LYS A 141 -4.69 -2.04 -6.35
CA LYS A 141 -5.68 -2.20 -7.43
C LYS A 141 -5.14 -1.78 -8.80
N SER A 142 -4.16 -0.89 -8.82
CA SER A 142 -3.51 -0.43 -10.05
C SER A 142 -2.59 -1.50 -10.63
N GLY A 143 -2.50 -1.56 -11.97
CA GLY A 143 -1.53 -2.39 -12.67
C GLY A 143 -0.11 -1.80 -12.61
N LEU A 144 0.87 -2.51 -13.18
CA LEU A 144 2.24 -2.02 -13.24
C LEU A 144 2.36 -0.69 -14.02
N PRO A 145 3.32 0.18 -13.66
CA PRO A 145 3.56 1.42 -14.39
C PRO A 145 3.96 1.13 -15.85
N ALA A 146 3.47 1.99 -16.75
CA ALA A 146 3.81 1.94 -18.17
C ALA A 146 5.18 2.59 -18.41
N PHE A 147 6.24 1.79 -18.36
CA PHE A 147 7.58 2.24 -18.77
C PHE A 147 7.65 2.44 -20.29
N GLU A 148 8.36 3.46 -20.76
CA GLU A 148 8.46 3.84 -22.19
C GLU A 148 9.92 4.01 -22.62
#